data_AF-A0A7Y5F749-F1
#
_entry.id   AF-A0A7Y5F749-F1
#
_cell.length_a   1.000
_cell.length_b   1.000
_cell.length_c   1.000
_cell.angle_alpha   90.00
_cell.angle_beta   90.00
_cell.angle_gamma   90.00
#
_symmetry.space_group_name_H-M   'P 1'
#
loop_
_entity.id
_entity.type
_entity.pdbx_description
1 polymer ?
#
loop_
_entity_poly.entity_id
_entity_poly.type
_entity_poly.pdbx_seq_one_letter_code
_entity_poly.pdbx_strand_id
1 'polypeptide(L)'
;MKNPSPNKTVWFVLTMLAMVGIVVTGAAIGAAQTPEMATMQNPPKVWIVAGEPSANPVKNLPPQEFLLNAPQTANITVNYIGSWDSNAQAAFEYAVSIWETQITSPIPIIVEAEWGIMEGNTLGGARAATLISDFSNAPVANTWYPVALANKLAGTDLYSGVDIFAEFNSAYPNWYFGTNGNPGGSIDFVSVVLHEIGHGLGFFGLMSYGNSCGGSDLGCWAPQQSNIPSIYDRFTENEAGAPLLSFPNYSSQLGSQLTSNVVYFDGPNANAANGNSRVPLITLIPNLGWRAGSSYSHLAESFNGTANALMTYSIGPGEANHAPGPVMLGMFTDMGWSIAAGPTATPTKTPTKTPLPTCTPFPTITPQPTMVGASNVYAPIISRGVTNCLPYDGGPIPTKTPTPTGGWTNLLTENFEGSFPGAWVMDDNTSGQYQWGKRTCQVFEGSSSGWGIGGGSLGSGLGCGGTYPNDIVSVMISPSFSLVGATDAEMIMKGWVSLEDGWDEFCFYASINNNNFYGDCYSADTVGWEDFVLDLTNVYTLGDLRGQPNVWVAIGFFSDSSFNEPHGVYVDNIVVRKCTGGTCTSLVDLPDRVVKHAQIELAR
;
A
#
# COMPACT_ATOMS: atom_id res chain seq x y z
N MET A 1 -105.84 7.69 -38.73
CA MET A 1 -105.88 8.24 -40.10
C MET A 1 -104.55 7.96 -40.78
N LYS A 2 -104.58 7.20 -41.89
CA LYS A 2 -103.63 7.07 -43.02
C LYS A 2 -102.10 6.95 -42.80
N ASN A 3 -101.60 5.70 -42.86
CA ASN A 3 -100.50 5.05 -43.65
C ASN A 3 -99.62 5.87 -44.65
N PRO A 4 -98.48 5.35 -45.22
CA PRO A 4 -97.75 4.05 -45.05
C PRO A 4 -96.16 4.08 -45.07
N SER A 5 -95.51 2.90 -44.94
CA SER A 5 -94.06 2.50 -45.03
C SER A 5 -93.39 2.66 -46.43
N PRO A 6 -92.09 2.31 -46.79
CA PRO A 6 -91.09 1.36 -46.17
C PRO A 6 -89.54 1.64 -46.36
N ASN A 7 -88.67 0.70 -45.89
CA ASN A 7 -87.32 0.25 -46.38
C ASN A 7 -86.02 0.40 -45.52
N LYS A 8 -85.40 -0.77 -45.24
CA LYS A 8 -83.94 -1.15 -45.33
C LYS A 8 -82.98 -0.52 -44.29
N THR A 9 -82.09 -1.19 -43.53
CA THR A 9 -81.36 -2.48 -43.62
C THR A 9 -80.85 -2.85 -42.21
N VAL A 10 -80.78 -4.15 -41.92
CA VAL A 10 -80.21 -4.77 -40.69
C VAL A 10 -78.68 -4.83 -40.79
N TRP A 11 -77.97 -4.48 -39.72
CA TRP A 11 -76.67 -5.07 -39.35
C TRP A 11 -76.61 -5.24 -37.83
N PHE A 12 -76.61 -6.51 -37.40
CA PHE A 12 -76.24 -6.92 -36.04
C PHE A 12 -74.71 -6.82 -35.92
N VAL A 13 -74.21 -6.09 -34.93
CA VAL A 13 -72.82 -6.24 -34.46
C VAL A 13 -72.89 -6.74 -33.03
N LEU A 14 -72.37 -7.96 -32.85
CA LEU A 14 -72.18 -8.65 -31.58
C LEU A 14 -71.39 -7.75 -30.61
N THR A 15 -71.97 -7.41 -29.47
CA THR A 15 -71.23 -6.85 -28.33
C THR A 15 -70.83 -8.01 -27.44
N MET A 16 -69.57 -8.45 -27.51
CA MET A 16 -68.98 -9.39 -26.55
C MET A 16 -68.83 -8.66 -25.20
N LEU A 17 -69.74 -8.92 -24.26
CA LEU A 17 -69.54 -8.63 -22.84
C LEU A 17 -68.76 -9.79 -22.23
N ALA A 18 -67.43 -9.65 -22.12
CA ALA A 18 -66.61 -10.55 -21.33
C ALA A 18 -66.79 -10.20 -19.85
N MET A 19 -67.28 -11.16 -19.06
CA MET A 19 -67.21 -11.11 -17.60
C MET A 19 -65.74 -11.14 -17.17
N VAL A 20 -65.21 -10.02 -16.70
CA VAL A 20 -63.95 -10.00 -15.96
C VAL A 20 -64.28 -10.23 -14.49
N GLY A 21 -63.96 -11.42 -14.00
CA GLY A 21 -63.96 -11.70 -12.57
C GLY A 21 -63.00 -10.75 -11.88
N ILE A 22 -63.48 -10.10 -10.81
CA ILE A 22 -62.66 -9.29 -9.92
C ILE A 22 -61.72 -10.26 -9.20
N VAL A 23 -60.51 -10.40 -9.72
CA VAL A 23 -59.38 -10.91 -8.96
C VAL A 23 -58.97 -9.78 -8.03
N VAL A 24 -59.28 -9.92 -6.74
CA VAL A 24 -58.60 -9.14 -5.72
C VAL A 24 -57.16 -9.65 -5.72
N THR A 25 -56.30 -9.00 -6.50
CA THR A 25 -54.86 -9.19 -6.37
C THR A 25 -54.49 -8.64 -5.01
N GLY A 26 -54.25 -9.53 -4.05
CA GLY A 26 -53.47 -9.18 -2.87
C GLY A 26 -52.13 -8.68 -3.37
N ALA A 27 -51.94 -7.36 -3.39
CA ALA A 27 -50.61 -6.80 -3.48
C ALA A 27 -49.88 -7.28 -2.22
N ALA A 28 -49.08 -8.33 -2.38
CA ALA A 28 -48.05 -8.64 -1.41
C ALA A 28 -47.20 -7.37 -1.31
N ILE A 29 -47.38 -6.62 -0.24
CA ILE A 29 -46.39 -5.68 0.22
C ILE A 29 -45.18 -6.58 0.50
N GLY A 30 -44.26 -6.67 -0.46
CA GLY A 30 -43.00 -7.35 -0.25
C GLY A 30 -42.40 -6.69 0.99
N ALA A 31 -42.26 -7.46 2.07
CA ALA A 31 -41.44 -7.02 3.19
C ALA A 31 -40.09 -6.62 2.57
N ALA A 32 -39.66 -5.38 2.76
CA ALA A 32 -38.29 -5.01 2.45
C ALA A 32 -37.41 -6.02 3.19
N GLN A 33 -36.66 -6.82 2.43
CA GLN A 33 -35.70 -7.74 3.04
C GLN A 33 -34.78 -6.88 3.90
N THR A 34 -34.74 -7.16 5.20
CA THR A 34 -33.73 -6.56 6.07
C THR A 34 -32.37 -6.88 5.46
N PRO A 35 -31.48 -5.89 5.29
CA PRO A 35 -30.13 -6.16 4.82
C PRO A 35 -29.52 -7.31 5.62
N GLU A 36 -29.01 -8.32 4.92
CA GLU A 36 -28.36 -9.46 5.54
C GLU A 36 -26.90 -9.10 5.84
N MET A 37 -26.38 -9.58 6.97
CA MET A 37 -24.98 -9.36 7.33
C MET A 37 -24.07 -9.87 6.20
N ALA A 38 -23.13 -9.03 5.78
CA ALA A 38 -22.16 -9.37 4.76
C ALA A 38 -20.74 -9.13 5.26
N THR A 39 -19.74 -9.73 4.60
CA THR A 39 -18.32 -9.57 4.90
C THR A 39 -17.52 -9.23 3.64
N MET A 40 -16.71 -8.17 3.69
CA MET A 40 -15.72 -7.84 2.66
C MET A 40 -14.35 -8.38 3.08
N GLN A 41 -13.81 -9.30 2.30
CA GLN A 41 -12.45 -9.79 2.48
C GLN A 41 -11.44 -8.82 1.86
N ASN A 42 -10.21 -8.83 2.35
CA ASN A 42 -9.10 -8.04 1.80
C ASN A 42 -9.40 -6.53 1.63
N PRO A 43 -9.84 -5.83 2.69
CA PRO A 43 -9.94 -4.38 2.61
C PRO A 43 -8.57 -3.74 2.33
N PRO A 44 -8.55 -2.50 1.82
CA PRO A 44 -7.30 -1.83 1.43
C PRO A 44 -6.28 -1.80 2.56
N LYS A 45 -5.03 -2.12 2.24
CA LYS A 45 -3.89 -1.92 3.13
C LYS A 45 -3.38 -0.49 2.95
N VAL A 46 -3.20 0.20 4.06
CA VAL A 46 -2.62 1.54 4.11
C VAL A 46 -1.15 1.41 4.46
N TRP A 47 -0.33 2.24 3.84
CA TRP A 47 1.13 2.22 4.01
C TRP A 47 1.63 3.58 4.49
N ILE A 48 2.51 3.55 5.51
CA ILE A 48 3.32 4.70 5.92
C ILE A 48 4.76 4.59 5.39
N VAL A 49 5.30 5.73 4.96
CA VAL A 49 6.67 5.83 4.44
C VAL A 49 7.54 6.76 5.25
N ALA A 50 8.85 6.56 5.20
CA ALA A 50 9.83 7.47 5.74
C ALA A 50 9.81 8.78 4.94
N GLY A 51 9.61 9.88 5.66
CA GLY A 51 9.67 11.24 5.13
C GLY A 51 11.05 11.86 5.27
N GLU A 52 11.18 13.09 4.79
CA GLU A 52 12.40 13.88 4.93
C GLU A 52 12.60 14.36 6.37
N PRO A 53 13.85 14.57 6.84
CA PRO A 53 14.10 15.13 8.16
C PRO A 53 13.46 16.51 8.32
N SER A 54 12.63 16.67 9.37
CA SER A 54 12.08 17.97 9.73
C SER A 54 13.15 18.83 10.42
N ALA A 55 13.20 20.12 10.07
CA ALA A 55 14.07 21.08 10.73
C ALA A 55 13.70 21.29 12.22
N ASN A 56 12.44 21.02 12.58
CA ASN A 56 11.93 21.06 13.95
C ASN A 56 11.04 19.83 14.17
N PRO A 57 11.63 18.66 14.45
CA PRO A 57 10.86 17.46 14.61
C PRO A 57 9.92 17.57 15.80
N VAL A 58 8.67 17.18 15.60
CA VAL A 58 7.65 17.23 16.65
C VAL A 58 7.83 16.09 17.62
N LYS A 59 7.50 16.39 18.88
CA LYS A 59 7.44 15.43 19.98
C LYS A 59 6.07 15.52 20.63
N ASN A 60 5.11 14.81 20.07
CA ASN A 60 3.82 14.60 20.70
C ASN A 60 4.00 13.47 21.73
N LEU A 61 3.99 13.86 23.00
CA LEU A 61 4.04 12.93 24.11
C LEU A 61 2.74 12.10 24.18
N PRO A 62 2.76 10.96 24.88
CA PRO A 62 1.57 10.18 25.11
C PRO A 62 0.40 10.99 25.71
N PRO A 63 -0.85 10.59 25.44
CA PRO A 63 -2.02 11.22 26.03
C PRO A 63 -1.93 11.29 27.55
N GLN A 64 -2.52 12.33 28.15
CA GLN A 64 -2.42 12.55 29.58
C GLN A 64 -3.01 11.37 30.38
N GLU A 65 -4.04 10.73 29.85
CA GLU A 65 -4.68 9.55 30.41
C GLU A 65 -3.69 8.41 30.56
N PHE A 66 -2.89 8.17 29.52
CA PHE A 66 -1.83 7.18 29.53
C PHE A 66 -0.77 7.52 30.58
N LEU A 67 -0.30 8.77 30.60
CA LEU A 67 0.70 9.23 31.57
C LEU A 67 0.22 9.16 33.04
N LEU A 68 -1.09 9.21 33.26
CA LEU A 68 -1.73 9.09 34.57
C LEU A 68 -2.08 7.65 34.94
N ASN A 69 -1.71 6.66 34.12
CA ASN A 69 -2.09 5.25 34.27
C ASN A 69 -3.61 5.08 34.39
N ALA A 70 -4.37 5.76 33.53
CA ALA A 70 -5.80 5.55 33.44
C ALA A 70 -6.12 4.07 33.18
N PRO A 71 -7.28 3.56 33.67
CA PRO A 71 -7.68 2.19 33.38
C PRO A 71 -7.76 1.94 31.87
N GLN A 72 -7.23 0.81 31.43
CA GLN A 72 -7.42 0.33 30.06
C GLN A 72 -8.91 0.00 29.85
N THR A 73 -9.48 0.54 28.77
CA THR A 73 -10.91 0.40 28.42
C THR A 73 -11.13 -0.47 27.18
N ALA A 74 -10.05 -0.93 26.55
CA ALA A 74 -10.02 -1.99 25.57
C ALA A 74 -8.93 -3.00 25.94
N ASN A 75 -8.99 -4.20 25.37
CA ASN A 75 -7.96 -5.22 25.47
C ASN A 75 -7.50 -5.54 24.05
N ILE A 76 -6.22 -5.32 23.77
CA ILE A 76 -5.61 -5.61 22.48
C ILE A 76 -4.56 -6.69 22.68
N THR A 77 -4.69 -7.80 21.97
CA THR A 77 -3.73 -8.91 21.99
C THR A 77 -2.98 -8.99 20.68
N VAL A 78 -1.66 -9.19 20.74
CA VAL A 78 -0.80 -9.22 19.55
C VAL A 78 -0.27 -10.63 19.31
N ASN A 79 -0.51 -11.13 18.10
CA ASN A 79 0.11 -12.34 17.55
C ASN A 79 1.34 -11.93 16.74
N TYR A 80 2.52 -12.11 17.31
CA TYR A 80 3.78 -11.77 16.64
C TYR A 80 4.20 -12.86 15.65
N ILE A 81 4.28 -12.49 14.37
CA ILE A 81 4.74 -13.34 13.26
C ILE A 81 6.16 -12.90 12.86
N GLY A 82 7.06 -13.87 12.65
CA GLY A 82 8.45 -13.61 12.29
C GLY A 82 9.41 -13.50 13.49
N SER A 83 10.66 -13.15 13.21
CA SER A 83 11.75 -13.07 14.20
C SER A 83 11.92 -11.64 14.72
N TRP A 84 11.06 -11.25 15.66
CA TRP A 84 11.05 -9.90 16.21
C TRP A 84 12.27 -9.59 17.10
N ASP A 85 12.78 -8.36 16.99
CA ASP A 85 13.67 -7.78 18.02
C ASP A 85 12.88 -7.53 19.31
N SER A 86 13.46 -7.88 20.47
CA SER A 86 12.78 -7.73 21.76
C SER A 86 12.45 -6.28 22.13
N ASN A 87 13.25 -5.30 21.69
CA ASN A 87 12.95 -3.88 21.88
C ASN A 87 11.85 -3.42 20.94
N ALA A 88 11.79 -3.96 19.71
CA ALA A 88 10.68 -3.72 18.79
C ALA A 88 9.36 -4.22 19.39
N GLN A 89 9.33 -5.43 19.96
CA GLN A 89 8.14 -5.92 20.69
C GLN A 89 7.77 -5.03 21.87
N ALA A 90 8.75 -4.63 22.69
CA ALA A 90 8.48 -3.75 23.83
C ALA A 90 7.91 -2.38 23.41
N ALA A 91 8.41 -1.83 22.29
CA ALA A 91 7.88 -0.60 21.70
C ALA A 91 6.49 -0.79 21.10
N PHE A 92 6.22 -1.95 20.50
CA PHE A 92 4.90 -2.32 20.00
C PHE A 92 3.88 -2.38 21.14
N GLU A 93 4.18 -3.14 22.20
CA GLU A 93 3.32 -3.25 23.38
C GLU A 93 3.08 -1.89 24.05
N TYR A 94 4.07 -0.99 24.00
CA TYR A 94 3.89 0.38 24.45
C TYR A 94 2.85 1.14 23.60
N ALA A 95 2.91 1.06 22.27
CA ALA A 95 1.91 1.65 21.39
C ALA A 95 0.51 1.03 21.60
N VAL A 96 0.44 -0.28 21.81
CA VAL A 96 -0.80 -0.99 22.19
C VAL A 96 -1.38 -0.42 23.48
N SER A 97 -0.56 -0.29 24.52
CA SER A 97 -1.01 0.22 25.81
C SER A 97 -1.52 1.66 25.75
N ILE A 98 -1.04 2.47 24.80
CA ILE A 98 -1.63 3.78 24.49
C ILE A 98 -3.05 3.57 23.96
N TRP A 99 -3.24 2.79 22.89
CA TRP A 99 -4.57 2.55 22.32
C TRP A 99 -5.59 2.00 23.32
N GLU A 100 -5.18 1.09 24.20
CA GLU A 100 -6.04 0.51 25.25
C GLU A 100 -6.57 1.56 26.24
N THR A 101 -5.91 2.71 26.37
CA THR A 101 -6.40 3.85 27.18
C THR A 101 -7.21 4.86 26.37
N GLN A 102 -7.21 4.78 25.03
CA GLN A 102 -7.85 5.78 24.17
C GLN A 102 -9.21 5.32 23.66
N ILE A 103 -9.38 4.02 23.37
CA ILE A 103 -10.65 3.46 22.89
C ILE A 103 -11.30 2.55 23.92
N THR A 104 -12.62 2.45 23.87
CA THR A 104 -13.41 1.51 24.68
C THR A 104 -14.00 0.42 23.81
N SER A 105 -13.70 -0.84 24.14
CA SER A 105 -14.30 -2.02 23.51
C SER A 105 -14.59 -3.11 24.55
N PRO A 106 -15.81 -3.67 24.60
CA PRO A 106 -16.10 -4.85 25.40
C PRO A 106 -15.59 -6.15 24.76
N ILE A 107 -15.20 -6.12 23.49
CA ILE A 107 -14.68 -7.27 22.73
C ILE A 107 -13.17 -7.09 22.56
N PRO A 108 -12.35 -8.11 22.89
CA PRO A 108 -10.92 -8.08 22.62
C PRO A 108 -10.63 -7.81 21.14
N ILE A 109 -9.56 -7.05 20.88
CA ILE A 109 -9.07 -6.78 19.53
C ILE A 109 -7.80 -7.60 19.33
N ILE A 110 -7.73 -8.38 18.26
CA ILE A 110 -6.60 -9.25 17.96
C ILE A 110 -5.82 -8.65 16.78
N VAL A 111 -4.55 -8.34 16.99
CA VAL A 111 -3.63 -7.86 15.97
C VAL A 111 -2.69 -8.98 15.57
N GLU A 112 -2.58 -9.30 14.29
CA GLU A 112 -1.46 -10.06 13.76
C GLU A 112 -0.38 -9.09 13.28
N ALA A 113 0.79 -9.16 13.91
CA ALA A 113 1.89 -8.25 13.69
C ALA A 113 3.08 -9.00 13.07
N GLU A 114 3.40 -8.69 11.82
CA GLU A 114 4.52 -9.29 11.10
C GLU A 114 5.76 -8.39 11.14
N TRP A 115 6.91 -8.97 11.51
CA TRP A 115 8.23 -8.35 11.38
C TRP A 115 8.88 -8.84 10.10
N GLY A 116 8.54 -8.18 9.01
CA GLY A 116 8.89 -8.58 7.66
C GLY A 116 9.77 -7.56 6.97
N ILE A 117 10.49 -8.01 5.96
CA ILE A 117 11.35 -7.11 5.18
C ILE A 117 10.47 -6.31 4.22
N MET A 118 10.64 -4.99 4.18
CA MET A 118 9.99 -4.12 3.21
C MET A 118 11.02 -3.25 2.50
N GLU A 119 10.68 -2.83 1.29
CA GLU A 119 11.60 -2.09 0.43
C GLU A 119 11.44 -0.59 0.48
N GLY A 120 12.50 0.08 0.02
CA GLY A 120 12.55 1.52 -0.13
C GLY A 120 12.33 2.24 1.20
N ASN A 121 11.41 3.20 1.17
CA ASN A 121 11.07 4.01 2.33
C ASN A 121 9.84 3.49 3.08
N THR A 122 9.27 2.33 2.73
CA THR A 122 8.12 1.79 3.45
C THR A 122 8.53 1.37 4.86
N LEU A 123 7.81 1.88 5.85
CA LEU A 123 8.09 1.65 7.27
C LEU A 123 7.18 0.57 7.84
N GLY A 124 5.94 0.54 7.36
CA GLY A 124 4.93 -0.43 7.74
C GLY A 124 3.66 -0.25 6.93
N GLY A 125 2.70 -1.14 7.18
CA GLY A 125 1.37 -1.04 6.63
C GLY A 125 0.37 -1.88 7.41
N ALA A 126 -0.89 -1.47 7.40
CA ALA A 126 -1.95 -2.17 8.10
C ALA A 126 -3.30 -2.09 7.39
N ARG A 127 -4.14 -3.07 7.73
CA ARG A 127 -5.54 -3.14 7.32
C ARG A 127 -6.37 -3.80 8.41
N ALA A 128 -7.67 -3.51 8.40
CA ALA A 128 -8.63 -4.40 9.05
C ALA A 128 -8.57 -5.80 8.38
N ALA A 129 -8.79 -6.87 9.12
CA ALA A 129 -8.81 -8.21 8.53
C ALA A 129 -10.00 -8.41 7.58
N THR A 130 -11.15 -7.84 7.95
CA THR A 130 -12.37 -7.84 7.14
C THR A 130 -13.23 -6.61 7.48
N LEU A 131 -14.19 -6.30 6.61
CA LEU A 131 -15.26 -5.37 6.94
C LEU A 131 -16.57 -6.13 7.07
N ILE A 132 -17.45 -5.68 7.97
CA ILE A 132 -18.76 -6.29 8.20
C ILE A 132 -19.83 -5.21 8.05
N SER A 133 -20.89 -5.50 7.28
CA SER A 133 -22.06 -4.65 7.16
C SER A 133 -23.29 -5.32 7.74
N ASP A 134 -24.31 -4.50 8.08
CA ASP A 134 -25.67 -4.96 8.40
C ASP A 134 -25.76 -6.02 9.52
N PHE A 135 -24.79 -5.98 10.43
CA PHE A 135 -24.80 -6.77 11.66
C PHE A 135 -25.81 -6.20 12.68
N SER A 136 -26.18 -7.02 13.67
CA SER A 136 -27.06 -6.58 14.75
C SER A 136 -26.45 -5.38 15.49
N ASN A 137 -27.22 -4.29 15.65
CA ASN A 137 -26.79 -3.00 16.22
C ASN A 137 -25.87 -2.15 15.32
N ALA A 138 -25.72 -2.47 14.03
CA ALA A 138 -25.07 -1.57 13.08
C ALA A 138 -25.78 -0.20 13.09
N PRO A 139 -25.07 0.92 13.37
CA PRO A 139 -25.70 2.25 13.49
C PRO A 139 -26.33 2.75 12.19
N VAL A 140 -25.72 2.39 11.05
CA VAL A 140 -26.15 2.79 9.72
C VAL A 140 -26.23 1.54 8.84
N ALA A 141 -27.40 1.28 8.27
CA ALA A 141 -27.62 0.18 7.32
C ALA A 141 -26.83 0.37 6.03
N ASN A 142 -26.57 -0.72 5.31
CA ASN A 142 -25.76 -0.77 4.09
C ASN A 142 -24.46 0.02 4.27
N THR A 143 -23.66 -0.32 5.27
CA THR A 143 -22.40 0.38 5.60
C THR A 143 -21.36 -0.61 6.07
N TRP A 144 -20.17 -0.55 5.49
CA TRP A 144 -19.05 -1.36 5.93
C TRP A 144 -18.38 -0.75 7.17
N TYR A 145 -18.15 -1.58 8.18
CA TYR A 145 -17.38 -1.24 9.37
C TYR A 145 -16.17 -2.18 9.48
N PRO A 146 -14.97 -1.67 9.79
CA PRO A 146 -13.83 -2.50 10.17
C PRO A 146 -14.20 -3.47 11.27
N VAL A 147 -13.76 -4.73 11.18
CA VAL A 147 -14.19 -5.80 12.09
C VAL A 147 -14.04 -5.46 13.57
N ALA A 148 -12.95 -4.81 14.00
CA ALA A 148 -12.78 -4.35 15.38
C ALA A 148 -13.92 -3.40 15.84
N LEU A 149 -14.28 -2.45 14.99
CA LEU A 149 -15.37 -1.50 15.26
C LEU A 149 -16.74 -2.20 15.19
N ALA A 150 -16.94 -3.10 14.23
CA ALA A 150 -18.16 -3.90 14.10
C ALA A 150 -18.40 -4.77 15.35
N ASN A 151 -17.37 -5.46 15.83
CA ASN A 151 -17.37 -6.26 17.06
C ASN A 151 -17.77 -5.42 18.27
N LYS A 152 -17.15 -4.24 18.43
CA LYS A 152 -17.49 -3.27 19.48
C LYS A 152 -18.96 -2.84 19.41
N LEU A 153 -19.46 -2.51 18.22
CA LEU A 153 -20.82 -1.99 18.03
C LEU A 153 -21.88 -3.08 18.21
N ALA A 154 -21.59 -4.31 17.78
CA ALA A 154 -22.45 -5.46 17.98
C ALA A 154 -22.48 -5.92 19.44
N GLY A 155 -21.40 -5.70 20.18
CA GLY A 155 -21.22 -6.20 21.55
C GLY A 155 -20.95 -7.71 21.61
N THR A 156 -20.53 -8.30 20.49
CA THR A 156 -20.11 -9.69 20.36
C THR A 156 -19.05 -9.77 19.26
N ASP A 157 -18.19 -10.79 19.35
CA ASP A 157 -17.31 -11.14 18.24
C ASP A 157 -18.13 -11.69 17.06
N LEU A 158 -17.97 -11.07 15.88
CA LEU A 158 -18.64 -11.38 14.64
C LEU A 158 -17.74 -12.17 13.67
N TYR A 159 -16.43 -12.29 13.96
CA TYR A 159 -15.46 -12.89 13.07
C TYR A 159 -14.38 -13.63 13.85
N SER A 160 -14.28 -14.94 13.65
CA SER A 160 -13.38 -15.80 14.43
C SER A 160 -11.89 -15.68 14.10
N GLY A 161 -11.48 -14.77 13.21
CA GLY A 161 -10.09 -14.53 12.86
C GLY A 161 -9.48 -13.40 13.68
N VAL A 162 -8.37 -12.84 13.19
CA VAL A 162 -7.79 -11.62 13.77
C VAL A 162 -8.58 -10.39 13.32
N ASP A 163 -8.48 -9.28 14.04
CA ASP A 163 -9.16 -8.03 13.67
C ASP A 163 -8.32 -7.14 12.76
N ILE A 164 -6.99 -7.16 12.95
CA ILE A 164 -6.04 -6.27 12.27
C ILE A 164 -4.86 -7.10 11.78
N PHE A 165 -4.45 -6.88 10.54
CA PHE A 165 -3.13 -7.27 10.04
C PHE A 165 -2.25 -6.03 9.99
N ALA A 166 -1.07 -6.11 10.58
CA ALA A 166 -0.08 -5.04 10.56
C ALA A 166 1.31 -5.63 10.28
N GLU A 167 2.06 -4.96 9.41
CA GLU A 167 3.37 -5.41 8.96
C GLU A 167 4.36 -4.25 9.16
N PHE A 168 5.57 -4.56 9.59
CA PHE A 168 6.59 -3.55 9.89
C PHE A 168 7.95 -3.95 9.34
N ASN A 169 8.66 -2.98 8.78
CA ASN A 169 9.90 -3.20 8.05
C ASN A 169 11.07 -3.58 8.98
N SER A 170 11.36 -4.88 9.07
CA SER A 170 12.49 -5.42 9.84
C SER A 170 13.86 -5.03 9.29
N ALA A 171 13.95 -4.67 8.01
CA ALA A 171 15.20 -4.27 7.34
C ALA A 171 15.46 -2.76 7.41
N TYR A 172 14.53 -1.95 7.93
CA TYR A 172 14.74 -0.51 8.01
C TYR A 172 15.90 -0.22 8.99
N PRO A 173 17.00 0.40 8.53
CA PRO A 173 18.29 0.34 9.23
C PRO A 173 18.38 1.26 10.44
N ASN A 174 17.42 2.18 10.61
CA ASN A 174 17.54 3.29 11.56
C ASN A 174 16.26 3.46 12.39
N TRP A 175 15.81 2.37 12.99
CA TRP A 175 14.73 2.37 13.98
C TRP A 175 15.16 2.91 15.34
N TYR A 176 14.24 3.62 15.97
CA TYR A 176 14.27 3.94 17.38
C TYR A 176 13.15 3.21 18.13
N PHE A 177 13.54 2.27 18.99
CA PHE A 177 12.61 1.45 19.78
C PHE A 177 12.37 1.98 21.20
N GLY A 178 12.85 3.19 21.52
CA GLY A 178 12.63 3.76 22.85
C GLY A 178 11.24 4.36 23.00
N THR A 179 10.70 4.31 24.21
CA THR A 179 9.34 4.80 24.53
C THR A 179 9.32 6.22 25.11
N ASN A 180 10.45 6.94 25.02
CA ASN A 180 10.60 8.26 25.64
C ASN A 180 10.37 9.43 24.68
N GLY A 181 10.06 9.16 23.40
CA GLY A 181 9.83 10.16 22.36
C GLY A 181 11.06 10.96 21.96
N ASN A 182 12.27 10.39 22.06
CA ASN A 182 13.52 11.04 21.65
C ASN A 182 14.32 10.20 20.62
N PRO A 183 13.79 10.03 19.40
CA PRO A 183 14.42 9.22 18.35
C PRO A 183 15.68 9.83 17.73
N GLY A 184 15.99 11.10 17.99
CA GLY A 184 17.21 11.73 17.47
C GLY A 184 17.20 11.84 15.95
N GLY A 185 18.08 11.10 15.26
CA GLY A 185 18.13 11.04 13.80
C GLY A 185 17.49 9.77 13.21
N SER A 186 16.75 9.02 14.01
CA SER A 186 16.13 7.73 13.67
C SER A 186 14.61 7.91 13.47
N ILE A 187 13.95 6.90 12.90
CA ILE A 187 12.50 6.83 12.84
C ILE A 187 11.97 6.21 14.14
N ASP A 188 10.99 6.87 14.77
CA ASP A 188 10.36 6.38 15.99
C ASP A 188 9.38 5.23 15.71
N PHE A 189 9.73 4.03 16.17
CA PHE A 189 8.95 2.83 15.90
C PHE A 189 7.58 2.83 16.58
N VAL A 190 7.48 3.38 17.79
CA VAL A 190 6.20 3.53 18.52
C VAL A 190 5.19 4.33 17.69
N SER A 191 5.65 5.41 17.06
CA SER A 191 4.81 6.26 16.20
C SER A 191 4.27 5.48 15.00
N VAL A 192 5.12 4.67 14.36
CA VAL A 192 4.72 3.82 13.23
C VAL A 192 3.72 2.77 13.67
N VAL A 193 3.95 2.06 14.77
CA VAL A 193 2.97 1.08 15.30
C VAL A 193 1.63 1.74 15.65
N LEU A 194 1.68 2.90 16.32
CA LEU A 194 0.47 3.62 16.72
C LEU A 194 -0.35 4.06 15.50
N HIS A 195 0.33 4.52 14.45
CA HIS A 195 -0.25 4.90 13.16
C HIS A 195 -0.93 3.71 12.47
N GLU A 196 -0.22 2.59 12.34
CA GLU A 196 -0.72 1.41 11.63
C GLU A 196 -1.90 0.74 12.35
N ILE A 197 -1.85 0.63 13.69
CA ILE A 197 -3.03 0.19 14.46
C ILE A 197 -4.21 1.15 14.23
N GLY A 198 -3.95 2.44 14.06
CA GLY A 198 -4.94 3.43 13.65
C GLY A 198 -5.69 3.08 12.37
N HIS A 199 -4.97 2.65 11.33
CA HIS A 199 -5.59 2.17 10.10
C HIS A 199 -6.40 0.90 10.33
N GLY A 200 -5.86 -0.08 11.06
CA GLY A 200 -6.58 -1.31 11.41
C GLY A 200 -7.90 -1.05 12.17
N LEU A 201 -7.94 -0.02 13.03
CA LEU A 201 -9.13 0.39 13.78
C LEU A 201 -10.16 1.18 12.96
N GLY A 202 -9.83 1.57 11.73
CA GLY A 202 -10.78 2.17 10.80
C GLY A 202 -10.43 3.52 10.23
N PHE A 203 -9.20 4.00 10.37
CA PHE A 203 -8.75 5.22 9.67
C PHE A 203 -8.47 4.91 8.19
N PHE A 204 -9.48 4.56 7.40
CA PHE A 204 -9.34 4.40 5.95
C PHE A 204 -10.72 4.41 5.30
N GLY A 205 -10.76 4.70 4.00
CA GLY A 205 -11.99 4.60 3.21
C GLY A 205 -11.85 3.66 2.02
N LEU A 206 -12.94 3.50 1.27
CA LEU A 206 -13.02 2.54 0.15
C LEU A 206 -13.05 3.20 -1.22
N MET A 207 -12.68 4.48 -1.29
CA MET A 207 -12.56 5.18 -2.57
C MET A 207 -11.28 4.78 -3.29
N SER A 208 -11.39 4.57 -4.59
CA SER A 208 -10.28 4.26 -5.49
C SER A 208 -10.32 5.14 -6.73
N TYR A 209 -9.21 5.17 -7.45
CA TYR A 209 -9.04 5.95 -8.68
C TYR A 209 -8.23 5.18 -9.72
N GLY A 210 -8.46 5.51 -10.99
CA GLY A 210 -7.69 5.01 -12.12
C GLY A 210 -8.09 3.59 -12.52
N ASN A 211 -7.11 2.80 -12.94
CA ASN A 211 -7.35 1.48 -13.55
C ASN A 211 -8.13 0.52 -12.64
N SER A 212 -7.95 0.62 -11.32
CA SER A 212 -8.76 -0.12 -10.32
C SER A 212 -10.27 0.15 -10.40
N CYS A 213 -10.68 1.24 -11.05
CA CYS A 213 -12.05 1.62 -11.33
C CYS A 213 -12.48 1.39 -12.79
N GLY A 214 -11.67 0.67 -13.58
CA GLY A 214 -11.95 0.35 -14.98
C GLY A 214 -11.64 1.47 -15.98
N GLY A 215 -10.90 2.51 -15.59
CA GLY A 215 -10.47 3.58 -16.51
C GLY A 215 -9.53 4.59 -15.86
N SER A 216 -8.61 5.15 -16.65
CA SER A 216 -7.49 5.97 -16.15
C SER A 216 -7.89 7.29 -15.48
N ASP A 217 -9.11 7.76 -15.68
CA ASP A 217 -9.69 8.98 -15.09
C ASP A 217 -10.89 8.72 -14.18
N LEU A 218 -11.23 7.45 -13.93
CA LEU A 218 -12.42 7.08 -13.16
C LEU A 218 -12.12 7.03 -11.67
N GLY A 219 -13.03 7.60 -10.87
CA GLY A 219 -13.11 7.36 -9.44
C GLY A 219 -14.23 6.36 -9.16
N CYS A 220 -14.03 5.51 -8.17
CA CYS A 220 -15.02 4.55 -7.72
C CYS A 220 -14.93 4.35 -6.20
N TRP A 221 -15.94 3.72 -5.61
CA TRP A 221 -15.95 3.33 -4.21
C TRP A 221 -16.54 1.93 -4.06
N ALA A 222 -16.01 1.19 -3.08
CA ALA A 222 -16.33 -0.22 -2.83
C ALA A 222 -16.23 -1.11 -4.09
N PRO A 223 -15.11 -1.07 -4.84
CA PRO A 223 -15.00 -1.77 -6.13
C PRO A 223 -15.15 -3.29 -6.00
N GLN A 224 -14.87 -3.84 -4.81
CA GLN A 224 -14.87 -5.28 -4.56
C GLN A 224 -16.26 -5.86 -4.28
N GLN A 225 -17.23 -5.11 -3.71
CA GLN A 225 -18.59 -5.62 -3.42
C GLN A 225 -19.68 -4.52 -3.32
N SER A 226 -20.80 -4.78 -4.00
CA SER A 226 -22.18 -4.31 -3.73
C SER A 226 -22.52 -2.80 -3.68
N ASN A 227 -21.63 -1.88 -4.07
CA ASN A 227 -21.90 -0.43 -3.97
C ASN A 227 -22.37 -0.05 -2.54
N ILE A 228 -21.70 -0.58 -1.52
CA ILE A 228 -21.91 -0.23 -0.11
C ILE A 228 -20.72 0.60 0.38
N PRO A 229 -20.89 1.83 0.88
CA PRO A 229 -19.78 2.65 1.36
C PRO A 229 -19.29 2.20 2.74
N SER A 230 -18.04 2.50 3.08
CA SER A 230 -17.60 2.39 4.48
C SER A 230 -18.17 3.51 5.34
N ILE A 231 -18.16 3.31 6.67
CA ILE A 231 -18.55 4.37 7.60
C ILE A 231 -17.67 5.62 7.42
N TYR A 232 -16.39 5.47 7.09
CA TYR A 232 -15.48 6.57 6.80
C TYR A 232 -15.94 7.38 5.57
N ASP A 233 -16.31 6.72 4.48
CA ASP A 233 -16.74 7.36 3.23
C ASP A 233 -18.01 8.20 3.37
N ARG A 234 -18.81 7.95 4.42
CA ARG A 234 -20.03 8.70 4.69
C ARG A 234 -19.78 10.10 5.23
N PHE A 235 -18.55 10.39 5.68
CA PHE A 235 -18.16 11.70 6.19
C PHE A 235 -17.32 12.48 5.20
N THR A 236 -17.04 11.97 4.00
CA THR A 236 -16.14 12.66 3.08
C THR A 236 -16.87 13.51 2.05
N GLU A 237 -16.32 14.69 1.80
CA GLU A 237 -16.88 15.67 0.89
C GLU A 237 -15.79 16.46 0.15
N ASN A 238 -16.21 17.12 -0.93
CA ASN A 238 -15.34 18.00 -1.69
C ASN A 238 -15.31 19.42 -1.10
N GLU A 239 -14.54 20.31 -1.72
CA GLU A 239 -14.43 21.72 -1.34
C GLU A 239 -15.78 22.43 -1.19
N ALA A 240 -16.75 22.13 -2.07
CA ALA A 240 -18.08 22.73 -2.09
C ALA A 240 -19.04 22.20 -1.01
N GLY A 241 -18.63 21.20 -0.22
CA GLY A 241 -19.48 20.55 0.78
C GLY A 241 -20.47 19.53 0.18
N ALA A 242 -20.16 19.01 -1.02
CA ALA A 242 -20.92 17.92 -1.61
C ALA A 242 -20.31 16.58 -1.15
N PRO A 243 -21.12 15.67 -0.56
CA PRO A 243 -20.65 14.35 -0.18
C PRO A 243 -20.05 13.63 -1.39
N LEU A 244 -18.90 12.98 -1.24
CA LEU A 244 -18.26 12.27 -2.35
C LEU A 244 -19.14 11.12 -2.88
N LEU A 245 -19.96 10.52 -2.01
CA LEU A 245 -20.96 9.51 -2.37
C LEU A 245 -22.11 10.04 -3.24
N SER A 246 -22.24 11.37 -3.40
CA SER A 246 -23.25 11.97 -4.30
C SER A 246 -22.81 11.99 -5.77
N PHE A 247 -21.51 11.81 -6.04
CA PHE A 247 -20.99 11.66 -7.39
C PHE A 247 -21.25 10.23 -7.89
N PRO A 248 -21.54 10.04 -9.19
CA PRO A 248 -21.75 8.70 -9.74
C PRO A 248 -20.56 7.79 -9.46
N ASN A 249 -20.83 6.55 -9.03
CA ASN A 249 -19.77 5.55 -8.88
C ASN A 249 -19.18 5.18 -10.26
N TYR A 250 -17.91 4.77 -10.31
CA TYR A 250 -17.17 4.46 -11.55
C TYR A 250 -17.25 5.58 -12.59
N SER A 251 -16.89 6.81 -12.19
CA SER A 251 -17.10 7.99 -13.01
C SER A 251 -15.93 8.97 -12.95
N SER A 252 -15.71 9.71 -14.04
CA SER A 252 -14.69 10.76 -14.08
C SER A 252 -15.06 11.97 -13.23
N GLN A 253 -16.35 12.18 -12.94
CA GLN A 253 -16.77 13.19 -11.97
C GLN A 253 -16.23 12.88 -10.57
N LEU A 254 -16.39 11.65 -10.09
CA LEU A 254 -15.78 11.23 -8.82
C LEU A 254 -14.24 11.24 -8.89
N GLY A 255 -13.67 10.76 -10.00
CA GLY A 255 -12.22 10.75 -10.20
C GLY A 255 -11.59 12.14 -10.14
N SER A 256 -12.29 13.16 -10.68
CA SER A 256 -11.85 14.56 -10.57
C SER A 256 -11.84 15.08 -9.13
N GLN A 257 -12.74 14.59 -8.26
CA GLN A 257 -12.74 14.98 -6.85
C GLN A 257 -11.57 14.31 -6.11
N LEU A 258 -11.36 13.01 -6.35
CA LEU A 258 -10.29 12.23 -5.73
C LEU A 258 -8.89 12.67 -6.16
N THR A 259 -8.74 13.34 -7.31
CA THR A 259 -7.46 13.89 -7.78
C THR A 259 -7.32 15.39 -7.57
N SER A 260 -8.29 16.03 -6.91
CA SER A 260 -8.27 17.48 -6.67
C SER A 260 -7.34 17.92 -5.54
N ASN A 261 -7.03 17.01 -4.61
CA ASN A 261 -6.38 17.28 -3.33
C ASN A 261 -7.12 18.30 -2.44
N VAL A 262 -8.42 18.48 -2.66
CA VAL A 262 -9.34 19.30 -1.83
C VAL A 262 -10.54 18.45 -1.37
N VAL A 263 -10.22 17.34 -0.71
CA VAL A 263 -11.19 16.46 -0.06
C VAL A 263 -11.08 16.62 1.46
N TYR A 264 -12.23 16.58 2.11
CA TYR A 264 -12.34 16.77 3.55
C TYR A 264 -13.14 15.63 4.19
N PHE A 265 -12.80 15.31 5.43
CA PHE A 265 -13.68 14.60 6.36
C PHE A 265 -14.47 15.64 7.17
N ASP A 266 -15.80 15.54 7.15
CA ASP A 266 -16.76 16.45 7.76
C ASP A 266 -17.61 15.74 8.82
N GLY A 267 -16.98 15.37 9.93
CA GLY A 267 -17.65 14.84 11.11
C GLY A 267 -17.71 15.88 12.24
N PRO A 268 -18.81 16.00 12.99
CA PRO A 268 -18.95 17.05 14.01
C PRO A 268 -17.89 16.99 15.11
N ASN A 269 -17.45 15.80 15.53
CA ASN A 269 -16.40 15.66 16.55
C ASN A 269 -15.01 15.94 15.97
N ALA A 270 -14.72 15.43 14.78
CA ALA A 270 -13.49 15.72 14.05
C ALA A 270 -13.33 17.22 13.78
N ASN A 271 -14.41 17.89 13.36
CA ASN A 271 -14.44 19.32 13.13
C ASN A 271 -14.19 20.10 14.42
N ALA A 272 -14.86 19.75 15.52
CA ALA A 272 -14.65 20.39 16.81
C ALA A 272 -13.18 20.29 17.25
N ALA A 273 -12.55 19.12 17.05
CA ALA A 273 -11.14 18.88 17.32
C ALA A 273 -10.20 19.68 16.38
N ASN A 274 -10.64 19.98 15.16
CA ASN A 274 -9.92 20.77 14.18
C ASN A 274 -10.32 22.27 14.19
N GLY A 275 -10.72 22.80 15.35
CA GLY A 275 -11.06 24.22 15.49
C GLY A 275 -12.36 24.62 14.79
N ASN A 276 -13.35 23.72 14.79
CA ASN A 276 -14.64 23.85 14.09
C ASN A 276 -14.51 23.98 12.56
N SER A 277 -13.48 23.37 11.98
CA SER A 277 -13.25 23.33 10.53
C SER A 277 -13.15 21.88 10.04
N ARG A 278 -13.59 21.64 8.81
CA ARG A 278 -13.47 20.34 8.14
C ARG A 278 -12.03 19.87 8.08
N VAL A 279 -11.82 18.56 8.19
CA VAL A 279 -10.48 17.97 8.27
C VAL A 279 -9.96 17.67 6.86
N PRO A 280 -8.91 18.36 6.37
CA PRO A 280 -8.37 18.10 5.03
C PRO A 280 -7.67 16.74 4.97
N LEU A 281 -7.97 15.97 3.94
CA LEU A 281 -7.36 14.69 3.62
C LEU A 281 -6.40 14.85 2.45
N ILE A 282 -5.34 14.05 2.43
CA ILE A 282 -4.47 13.96 1.25
C ILE A 282 -5.05 12.95 0.28
N THR A 283 -5.16 13.31 -1.00
CA THR A 283 -5.60 12.37 -2.04
C THR A 283 -4.54 12.13 -3.11
N LEU A 284 -3.60 13.06 -3.27
CA LEU A 284 -2.41 12.88 -4.09
C LEU A 284 -1.17 12.99 -3.20
N ILE A 285 -0.41 11.89 -3.12
CA ILE A 285 0.84 11.85 -2.35
C ILE A 285 1.92 12.61 -3.14
N PRO A 286 2.68 13.54 -2.53
CA PRO A 286 3.74 14.28 -3.19
C PRO A 286 4.67 13.39 -3.98
N ASN A 287 4.90 13.74 -5.25
CA ASN A 287 5.75 13.03 -6.22
C ASN A 287 5.31 11.58 -6.57
N LEU A 288 4.27 11.06 -5.92
CA LEU A 288 3.78 9.70 -6.09
C LEU A 288 2.39 9.69 -6.78
N GLY A 289 1.59 10.73 -6.58
CA GLY A 289 0.22 10.80 -7.12
C GLY A 289 -0.73 9.92 -6.31
N TRP A 290 -1.71 9.30 -6.98
CA TRP A 290 -2.62 8.36 -6.33
C TRP A 290 -1.87 7.08 -5.93
N ARG A 291 -2.04 6.65 -4.68
CA ARG A 291 -1.56 5.37 -4.17
C ARG A 291 -2.75 4.61 -3.61
N ALA A 292 -3.02 3.41 -4.14
CA ALA A 292 -4.10 2.58 -3.66
C ALA A 292 -3.94 2.33 -2.14
N GLY A 293 -5.06 2.40 -1.41
CA GLY A 293 -5.08 2.29 0.05
C GLY A 293 -4.63 3.56 0.79
N SER A 294 -3.47 4.13 0.44
CA SER A 294 -2.89 5.28 1.16
C SER A 294 -3.47 6.64 0.77
N SER A 295 -3.72 6.89 -0.51
CA SER A 295 -4.46 8.09 -0.91
C SER A 295 -5.84 8.08 -0.28
N TYR A 296 -6.33 9.24 0.17
CA TYR A 296 -7.63 9.43 0.80
C TYR A 296 -7.79 8.83 2.22
N SER A 297 -6.84 7.98 2.64
CA SER A 297 -6.77 7.39 3.99
C SER A 297 -5.72 8.05 4.90
N HIS A 298 -5.27 9.27 4.58
CA HIS A 298 -4.31 10.03 5.39
C HIS A 298 -4.78 11.48 5.57
N LEU A 299 -4.35 12.10 6.67
CA LEU A 299 -4.47 13.53 6.87
C LEU A 299 -3.58 14.31 5.90
N ALA A 300 -4.01 15.52 5.52
CA ALA A 300 -3.21 16.41 4.70
C ALA A 300 -1.90 16.83 5.38
N GLU A 301 -0.89 17.17 4.59
CA GLU A 301 0.42 17.61 5.09
C GLU A 301 0.36 18.91 5.94
N SER A 302 -0.75 19.64 5.92
CA SER A 302 -0.97 20.77 6.84
C SER A 302 -0.99 20.35 8.31
N PHE A 303 -1.11 19.06 8.61
CA PHE A 303 -1.00 18.51 9.96
C PHE A 303 0.43 18.13 10.36
N ASN A 304 1.39 18.12 9.42
CA ASN A 304 2.80 17.97 9.75
C ASN A 304 3.20 19.04 10.77
N GLY A 305 3.94 18.67 11.80
CA GLY A 305 4.34 19.63 12.82
C GLY A 305 3.27 19.94 13.89
N THR A 306 2.13 19.26 13.89
CA THR A 306 1.03 19.52 14.84
C THR A 306 0.77 18.35 15.79
N ALA A 307 -0.12 18.55 16.77
CA ALA A 307 -0.60 17.48 17.66
C ALA A 307 -1.40 16.38 16.94
N ASN A 308 -1.74 16.57 15.66
CA ASN A 308 -2.48 15.61 14.83
C ASN A 308 -1.59 15.00 13.72
N ALA A 309 -0.28 15.13 13.83
CA ALA A 309 0.66 14.63 12.83
C ALA A 309 0.71 13.10 12.74
N LEU A 310 0.09 12.34 13.67
CA LEU A 310 0.18 10.88 13.64
C LEU A 310 -0.29 10.31 12.30
N MET A 311 -1.45 10.72 11.79
CA MET A 311 -2.07 10.12 10.60
C MET A 311 -1.69 10.81 9.28
N THR A 312 -0.53 11.48 9.21
CA THR A 312 0.04 11.95 7.94
C THR A 312 0.73 10.79 7.22
N TYR A 313 0.78 10.81 5.88
CA TYR A 313 1.24 9.67 5.08
C TYR A 313 2.72 9.29 5.27
N SER A 314 3.51 10.17 5.90
CA SER A 314 4.91 9.93 6.17
C SER A 314 5.33 10.49 7.53
N ILE A 315 6.42 9.95 8.05
CA ILE A 315 7.08 10.40 9.28
C ILE A 315 8.56 10.66 9.03
N GLY A 316 9.05 11.82 9.44
CA GLY A 316 10.44 12.21 9.27
C GLY A 316 11.35 11.71 10.41
N PRO A 317 12.66 11.49 10.17
CA PRO A 317 13.61 11.22 11.23
C PRO A 317 13.58 12.29 12.34
N GLY A 318 13.59 11.82 13.59
CA GLY A 318 13.56 12.69 14.77
C GLY A 318 12.17 13.02 15.31
N GLU A 319 11.11 12.75 14.54
CA GLU A 319 9.73 12.94 14.96
C GLU A 319 9.25 11.81 15.87
N ALA A 320 8.49 12.16 16.90
CA ALA A 320 7.82 11.20 17.78
C ALA A 320 6.36 11.63 17.99
N ASN A 321 5.45 10.76 17.57
CA ASN A 321 4.00 10.91 17.69
C ASN A 321 3.43 9.79 18.56
N HIS A 322 3.55 9.93 19.89
CA HIS A 322 3.06 8.91 20.83
C HIS A 322 1.60 9.16 21.24
N ALA A 323 0.85 9.93 20.48
CA ALA A 323 -0.57 10.19 20.73
C ALA A 323 -1.36 10.15 19.41
N PRO A 324 -2.58 9.55 19.39
CA PRO A 324 -3.47 9.59 18.22
C PRO A 324 -3.79 11.00 17.71
N GLY A 325 -3.84 11.96 18.64
CA GLY A 325 -4.22 13.34 18.36
C GLY A 325 -5.74 13.56 18.37
N PRO A 326 -6.20 14.76 18.74
CA PRO A 326 -7.63 15.04 18.91
C PRO A 326 -8.45 14.88 17.63
N VAL A 327 -7.88 15.17 16.44
CA VAL A 327 -8.59 15.05 15.16
C VAL A 327 -8.92 13.60 14.84
N MET A 328 -7.94 12.70 14.96
CA MET A 328 -8.14 11.27 14.75
C MET A 328 -9.19 10.70 15.71
N LEU A 329 -9.09 11.04 17.00
CA LEU A 329 -10.06 10.61 18.01
C LEU A 329 -11.47 11.17 17.74
N GLY A 330 -11.55 12.40 17.21
CA GLY A 330 -12.79 12.99 16.72
C GLY A 330 -13.41 12.19 15.58
N MET A 331 -12.61 11.86 14.56
CA MET A 331 -13.04 11.01 13.43
C MET A 331 -13.51 9.63 13.92
N PHE A 332 -12.80 9.02 14.86
CA PHE A 332 -13.18 7.75 15.47
C PHE A 332 -14.51 7.84 16.21
N THR A 333 -14.74 8.94 16.94
CA THR A 333 -16.02 9.20 17.61
C THR A 333 -17.16 9.33 16.60
N ASP A 334 -16.93 10.05 15.49
CA ASP A 334 -17.92 10.21 14.42
C ASP A 334 -18.26 8.86 13.75
N MET A 335 -17.27 7.98 13.57
CA MET A 335 -17.47 6.63 13.03
C MET A 335 -18.14 5.64 14.00
N GLY A 336 -18.16 5.96 15.31
CA GLY A 336 -18.86 5.16 16.33
C GLY A 336 -17.97 4.51 17.39
N TRP A 337 -16.67 4.79 17.42
CA TRP A 337 -15.84 4.46 18.57
C TRP A 337 -16.25 5.27 19.79
N SER A 338 -16.09 4.68 20.96
CA SER A 338 -16.22 5.40 22.23
C SER A 338 -14.80 5.72 22.72
N ILE A 339 -14.47 7.00 22.82
CA ILE A 339 -13.15 7.46 23.27
C ILE A 339 -13.18 7.63 24.79
N ALA A 340 -12.15 7.12 25.46
CA ALA A 340 -12.03 7.26 26.91
C ALA A 340 -11.91 8.74 27.26
N ALA A 341 -12.84 9.25 28.08
CA ALA A 341 -12.75 10.63 28.54
C ALA A 341 -11.57 10.75 29.51
N GLY A 342 -10.64 11.66 29.23
CA GLY A 342 -9.61 12.01 30.19
C GLY A 342 -10.18 12.53 31.51
N PRO A 343 -9.40 12.50 32.61
CA PRO A 343 -9.86 13.08 33.85
C PRO A 343 -10.20 14.55 33.59
N THR A 344 -11.50 14.87 33.72
CA THR A 344 -12.00 16.23 33.51
C THR A 344 -11.25 17.15 34.45
N ALA A 345 -10.43 18.06 33.90
CA ALA A 345 -9.80 19.10 34.69
C ALA A 345 -10.92 19.89 35.38
N THR A 346 -11.07 19.69 36.69
CA THR A 346 -11.91 20.56 37.51
C THR A 346 -11.35 21.97 37.36
N PRO A 347 -12.17 23.00 37.06
CA PRO A 347 -11.68 24.35 36.80
C PRO A 347 -11.06 24.90 38.08
N THR A 348 -9.74 24.79 38.19
CA THR A 348 -8.99 25.36 39.30
C THR A 348 -8.75 26.82 39.00
N LYS A 349 -9.18 27.65 39.96
CA LYS A 349 -9.21 29.12 39.91
C LYS A 349 -7.89 29.71 39.40
N THR A 350 -8.03 30.76 38.59
CA THR A 350 -7.00 31.66 38.06
C THR A 350 -5.82 31.85 39.04
N PRO A 351 -4.57 31.53 38.65
CA PRO A 351 -3.41 31.84 39.48
C PRO A 351 -3.08 33.34 39.38
N THR A 352 -3.06 33.99 40.55
CA THR A 352 -2.56 35.35 40.76
C THR A 352 -1.09 35.47 40.34
N LYS A 353 -0.76 36.46 39.51
CA LYS A 353 0.63 36.77 39.10
C LYS A 353 1.50 37.04 40.33
N THR A 354 2.61 36.31 40.45
CA THR A 354 3.71 36.57 41.40
C THR A 354 4.94 37.03 40.59
N PRO A 355 5.74 38.00 41.08
CA PRO A 355 6.63 38.81 40.23
C PRO A 355 7.92 38.11 39.81
N LEU A 356 8.43 38.56 38.65
CA LEU A 356 9.63 38.11 37.97
C LEU A 356 10.91 38.40 38.78
N PRO A 357 11.85 37.45 38.94
CA PRO A 357 13.15 37.74 39.55
C PRO A 357 14.04 38.56 38.60
N THR A 358 14.70 39.56 39.19
CA THR A 358 15.54 40.57 38.54
C THR A 358 16.92 40.00 38.19
N CYS A 359 17.37 40.15 36.94
CA CYS A 359 18.74 39.81 36.52
C CYS A 359 19.74 40.91 36.90
N THR A 360 20.84 40.53 37.55
CA THR A 360 22.04 41.38 37.74
C THR A 360 22.99 41.26 36.54
N PRO A 361 23.59 42.36 36.04
CA PRO A 361 24.45 42.35 34.86
C PRO A 361 25.91 42.01 35.19
N PHE A 362 26.56 41.20 34.33
CA PHE A 362 28.02 41.11 34.25
C PHE A 362 28.54 41.93 33.03
N PRO A 363 29.79 42.41 33.08
CA PRO A 363 30.19 43.67 32.44
C PRO A 363 30.60 43.54 30.97
N THR A 364 30.31 44.62 30.27
CA THR A 364 30.68 44.98 28.90
C THR A 364 32.19 45.01 28.69
N ILE A 365 32.67 44.36 27.63
CA ILE A 365 34.01 44.60 27.07
C ILE A 365 33.84 45.38 25.75
N THR A 366 34.36 46.61 25.73
CA THR A 366 34.37 47.52 24.57
C THR A 366 35.76 47.46 23.90
N PRO A 367 35.88 47.53 22.55
CA PRO A 367 37.11 47.22 21.82
C PRO A 367 38.01 48.44 21.54
N GLN A 368 39.32 48.21 21.31
CA GLN A 368 40.23 49.16 20.62
C GLN A 368 41.53 48.47 20.10
N PRO A 369 42.32 49.06 19.17
CA PRO A 369 42.62 48.46 17.86
C PRO A 369 44.12 48.46 17.44
N THR A 370 44.53 47.59 16.52
CA THR A 370 45.69 47.89 15.63
C THR A 370 45.71 47.08 14.31
N MET A 371 45.53 47.83 13.21
CA MET A 371 46.10 47.79 11.84
C MET A 371 47.35 46.88 11.62
N VAL A 372 47.72 46.31 10.46
CA VAL A 372 47.34 46.35 9.02
C VAL A 372 48.09 45.20 8.31
N GLY A 373 47.56 44.66 7.19
CA GLY A 373 48.41 44.01 6.16
C GLY A 373 47.71 43.22 5.05
N ALA A 374 47.25 43.93 4.01
CA ALA A 374 47.11 43.55 2.57
C ALA A 374 46.46 42.19 2.17
N SER A 375 45.29 42.19 1.49
CA SER A 375 45.10 42.14 0.00
C SER A 375 44.68 40.73 -0.46
N ASN A 376 43.69 40.42 -1.32
CA ASN A 376 42.74 41.13 -2.20
C ASN A 376 41.45 40.25 -2.30
N VAL A 377 40.22 40.75 -2.07
CA VAL A 377 39.21 41.27 -3.03
C VAL A 377 38.96 40.40 -4.29
N TYR A 378 37.79 39.74 -4.38
CA TYR A 378 36.65 40.14 -5.24
C TYR A 378 35.52 39.07 -5.22
N ALA A 379 34.31 39.53 -4.91
CA ALA A 379 33.01 39.04 -5.40
C ALA A 379 32.25 40.28 -5.91
N PRO A 380 31.02 40.25 -6.46
CA PRO A 380 30.27 39.27 -7.27
C PRO A 380 29.73 39.92 -8.57
N ILE A 381 28.98 39.21 -9.43
CA ILE A 381 28.09 39.84 -10.44
C ILE A 381 26.72 39.13 -10.50
N ILE A 382 25.66 39.92 -10.42
CA ILE A 382 24.24 39.62 -10.67
C ILE A 382 23.92 39.92 -12.15
N SER A 383 23.07 39.13 -12.83
CA SER A 383 21.99 39.61 -13.73
C SER A 383 21.33 38.54 -14.64
N ARG A 384 20.00 38.39 -14.46
CA ARG A 384 18.88 38.21 -15.42
C ARG A 384 18.95 37.20 -16.60
N GLY A 385 18.10 36.17 -16.48
CA GLY A 385 16.96 35.78 -17.33
C GLY A 385 17.06 35.70 -18.87
N VAL A 386 16.74 34.54 -19.44
CA VAL A 386 15.94 34.34 -20.67
C VAL A 386 15.44 32.88 -20.79
N THR A 387 14.20 32.75 -21.23
CA THR A 387 13.45 31.55 -21.61
C THR A 387 13.98 30.93 -22.92
N ASN A 388 14.02 29.59 -23.04
CA ASN A 388 13.43 28.84 -24.16
C ASN A 388 13.60 27.31 -24.04
N CYS A 389 12.57 26.62 -24.51
CA CYS A 389 12.42 25.16 -24.62
C CYS A 389 13.20 24.53 -25.78
N LEU A 390 13.14 23.19 -25.81
CA LEU A 390 13.38 22.19 -26.87
C LEU A 390 14.74 21.45 -26.79
N PRO A 391 14.86 20.25 -27.40
CA PRO A 391 14.35 18.95 -26.93
C PRO A 391 15.52 17.96 -26.70
N TYR A 392 15.39 16.97 -25.82
CA TYR A 392 16.40 15.90 -25.74
C TYR A 392 16.03 14.77 -26.69
N ASP A 393 16.80 14.70 -27.77
CA ASP A 393 16.80 13.66 -28.80
C ASP A 393 17.53 12.41 -28.28
N GLY A 394 16.98 11.25 -28.61
CA GLY A 394 17.45 9.95 -28.14
C GLY A 394 18.78 9.55 -28.79
N GLY A 395 19.64 8.93 -27.98
CA GLY A 395 20.81 8.19 -28.44
C GLY A 395 21.17 7.10 -27.42
N PRO A 396 21.56 5.90 -27.88
CA PRO A 396 21.74 4.73 -27.02
C PRO A 396 22.93 4.93 -26.07
N ILE A 397 22.68 4.74 -24.77
CA ILE A 397 23.69 4.72 -23.72
C ILE A 397 24.44 3.38 -23.82
N PRO A 398 25.79 3.36 -23.78
CA PRO A 398 26.56 2.13 -23.91
C PRO A 398 26.36 1.18 -22.73
N THR A 399 26.10 -0.08 -23.07
CA THR A 399 25.91 -1.26 -22.20
C THR A 399 27.02 -1.40 -21.16
N LYS A 400 26.68 -1.24 -19.88
CA LYS A 400 27.52 -1.62 -18.75
C LYS A 400 27.22 -3.07 -18.38
N THR A 401 27.80 -4.02 -19.10
CA THR A 401 27.98 -5.36 -18.53
C THR A 401 28.78 -5.20 -17.23
N PRO A 402 28.25 -5.61 -16.07
CA PRO A 402 28.95 -5.44 -14.80
C PRO A 402 30.29 -6.17 -14.90
N THR A 403 31.37 -5.39 -14.82
CA THR A 403 32.73 -5.93 -14.80
C THR A 403 32.92 -6.66 -13.47
N PRO A 404 33.33 -7.94 -13.46
CA PRO A 404 33.50 -8.67 -12.22
C PRO A 404 34.52 -7.98 -11.31
N THR A 405 34.11 -7.54 -10.13
CA THR A 405 34.99 -7.06 -9.07
C THR A 405 35.36 -8.24 -8.18
N GLY A 406 36.64 -8.58 -8.10
CA GLY A 406 37.19 -9.53 -7.12
C GLY A 406 36.63 -10.96 -7.16
N GLY A 407 37.38 -11.92 -7.74
CA GLY A 407 37.11 -13.37 -7.61
C GLY A 407 35.92 -13.94 -8.39
N TRP A 408 34.96 -13.10 -8.80
CA TRP A 408 33.77 -13.50 -9.57
C TRP A 408 34.06 -13.77 -11.06
N THR A 409 33.44 -14.82 -11.60
CA THR A 409 33.42 -15.17 -13.02
C THR A 409 31.98 -15.36 -13.48
N ASN A 410 31.56 -14.63 -14.50
CA ASN A 410 30.23 -14.80 -15.10
C ASN A 410 30.17 -16.11 -15.88
N LEU A 411 29.17 -16.93 -15.58
CA LEU A 411 28.90 -18.22 -16.22
C LEU A 411 27.86 -18.09 -17.33
N LEU A 412 26.88 -17.22 -17.11
CA LEU A 412 25.82 -16.92 -18.05
C LEU A 412 25.42 -15.45 -17.92
N THR A 413 25.11 -14.81 -19.05
CA THR A 413 24.57 -13.45 -19.10
C THR A 413 23.47 -13.36 -20.15
N GLU A 414 22.39 -12.64 -19.86
CA GLU A 414 21.34 -12.30 -20.82
C GLU A 414 20.89 -10.85 -20.58
N ASN A 415 21.05 -10.00 -21.59
CA ASN A 415 20.69 -8.58 -21.56
C ASN A 415 19.68 -8.23 -22.66
N PHE A 416 19.11 -9.24 -23.33
CA PHE A 416 18.10 -9.12 -24.37
C PHE A 416 18.50 -8.28 -25.60
N GLU A 417 19.76 -7.90 -25.74
CA GLU A 417 20.25 -7.16 -26.91
C GLU A 417 20.56 -8.09 -28.10
N GLY A 418 20.89 -9.35 -27.80
CA GLY A 418 21.19 -10.38 -28.79
C GLY A 418 19.97 -11.11 -29.37
N SER A 419 20.22 -12.29 -29.92
CA SER A 419 19.17 -13.22 -30.35
C SER A 419 18.59 -13.95 -29.14
N PHE A 420 17.32 -13.73 -28.83
CA PHE A 420 16.56 -14.42 -27.79
C PHE A 420 15.49 -15.32 -28.45
N PRO A 421 15.22 -16.55 -27.97
CA PRO A 421 15.68 -17.14 -26.70
C PRO A 421 17.11 -17.70 -26.73
N GLY A 422 17.74 -17.81 -27.91
CA GLY A 422 19.11 -18.31 -28.00
C GLY A 422 19.26 -19.73 -27.44
N ALA A 423 20.02 -19.88 -26.35
CA ALA A 423 20.20 -21.16 -25.65
C ALA A 423 19.17 -21.39 -24.52
N TRP A 424 18.34 -20.39 -24.20
CA TRP A 424 17.25 -20.53 -23.23
C TRP A 424 16.11 -21.36 -23.81
N VAL A 425 15.44 -22.12 -22.95
CA VAL A 425 14.26 -22.92 -23.29
C VAL A 425 13.04 -22.27 -22.67
N MET A 426 12.00 -22.03 -23.46
CA MET A 426 10.71 -21.53 -22.97
C MET A 426 9.81 -22.71 -22.62
N ASP A 427 9.08 -22.58 -21.53
CA ASP A 427 8.04 -23.52 -21.10
C ASP A 427 6.80 -22.72 -20.66
N ASP A 428 5.62 -23.21 -21.02
CA ASP A 428 4.36 -22.52 -20.73
C ASP A 428 3.15 -23.45 -20.71
N ASN A 429 2.11 -23.10 -19.94
CA ASN A 429 0.87 -23.89 -19.89
C ASN A 429 -0.11 -23.56 -21.03
N THR A 430 0.25 -22.65 -21.95
CA THR A 430 -0.62 -22.16 -23.03
C THR A 430 -0.30 -22.74 -24.40
N SER A 431 0.54 -23.78 -24.47
CA SER A 431 1.00 -24.39 -25.73
C SER A 431 1.69 -23.41 -26.67
N GLY A 432 2.54 -22.53 -26.14
CA GLY A 432 3.34 -21.57 -26.90
C GLY A 432 2.61 -20.29 -27.29
N GLN A 433 1.50 -19.96 -26.62
CA GLN A 433 0.76 -18.72 -26.89
C GLN A 433 1.37 -17.51 -26.18
N TYR A 434 1.67 -17.66 -24.89
CA TYR A 434 2.29 -16.65 -24.05
C TYR A 434 3.58 -17.20 -23.45
N GLN A 435 4.71 -16.69 -23.92
CA GLN A 435 6.04 -17.09 -23.46
C GLN A 435 6.84 -15.85 -23.07
N TRP A 436 7.95 -16.05 -22.36
CA TRP A 436 8.97 -15.01 -22.24
C TRP A 436 9.42 -14.58 -23.63
N GLY A 437 9.55 -13.27 -23.83
CA GLY A 437 9.94 -12.71 -25.12
C GLY A 437 10.78 -11.45 -24.97
N LYS A 438 11.80 -11.32 -25.83
CA LYS A 438 12.55 -10.07 -26.02
C LYS A 438 11.64 -9.01 -26.62
N ARG A 439 11.55 -7.83 -25.98
CA ARG A 439 10.68 -6.73 -26.41
C ARG A 439 11.37 -5.38 -26.22
N THR A 440 10.99 -4.40 -27.04
CA THR A 440 11.42 -3.00 -26.92
C THR A 440 10.52 -2.21 -25.95
N CYS A 441 9.97 -2.88 -24.93
CA CYS A 441 8.97 -2.37 -24.00
C CYS A 441 9.54 -2.46 -22.60
N GLN A 442 9.39 -1.40 -21.77
CA GLN A 442 9.98 -1.31 -20.42
C GLN A 442 11.42 -1.84 -20.42
N VAL A 443 12.38 -1.01 -20.81
CA VAL A 443 13.79 -1.39 -20.96
C VAL A 443 14.59 -0.79 -19.82
N PHE A 444 15.43 -1.60 -19.15
CA PHE A 444 16.33 -1.07 -18.12
C PHE A 444 17.56 -0.45 -18.78
N GLU A 445 18.21 -1.20 -19.65
CA GLU A 445 19.42 -0.78 -20.34
C GLU A 445 19.45 -1.31 -21.78
N GLY A 446 20.00 -0.53 -22.71
CA GLY A 446 20.02 -0.93 -24.12
C GLY A 446 18.70 -0.61 -24.84
N SER A 447 18.24 -1.52 -25.68
CA SER A 447 17.08 -1.33 -26.56
C SER A 447 15.98 -2.37 -26.33
N SER A 448 16.22 -3.40 -25.51
CA SER A 448 15.26 -4.47 -25.28
C SER A 448 15.39 -5.06 -23.88
N SER A 449 14.30 -5.60 -23.37
CA SER A 449 14.23 -6.37 -22.13
C SER A 449 13.44 -7.67 -22.37
N GLY A 450 13.48 -8.58 -21.41
CA GLY A 450 12.60 -9.75 -21.39
C GLY A 450 11.25 -9.39 -20.80
N TRP A 451 10.17 -9.80 -21.46
CA TRP A 451 8.80 -9.63 -20.97
C TRP A 451 8.15 -11.02 -20.79
N GLY A 452 7.65 -11.32 -19.59
CA GLY A 452 7.12 -12.64 -19.18
C GLY A 452 6.02 -13.22 -20.06
N ILE A 453 5.27 -12.36 -20.75
CA ILE A 453 4.21 -12.73 -21.72
C ILE A 453 4.43 -12.12 -23.10
N GLY A 454 5.62 -11.55 -23.36
CA GLY A 454 5.89 -10.82 -24.60
C GLY A 454 6.24 -11.69 -25.81
N GLY A 455 6.38 -13.00 -25.63
CA GLY A 455 6.72 -13.99 -26.65
C GLY A 455 5.57 -14.95 -26.97
N GLY A 456 5.81 -15.91 -27.86
CA GLY A 456 4.79 -16.86 -28.29
C GLY A 456 3.86 -16.30 -29.38
N SER A 457 2.92 -17.14 -29.82
CA SER A 457 2.04 -16.83 -30.97
C SER A 457 1.03 -15.71 -30.71
N LEU A 458 0.64 -15.49 -29.46
CA LEU A 458 -0.26 -14.40 -29.04
C LEU A 458 0.50 -13.27 -28.34
N GLY A 459 1.40 -13.61 -27.41
CA GLY A 459 2.16 -12.63 -26.64
C GLY A 459 3.02 -11.71 -27.50
N SER A 460 3.58 -12.21 -28.62
CA SER A 460 4.33 -11.37 -29.57
C SER A 460 3.49 -10.26 -30.22
N GLY A 461 2.17 -10.41 -30.24
CA GLY A 461 1.22 -9.42 -30.75
C GLY A 461 0.83 -8.33 -29.76
N LEU A 462 1.17 -8.47 -28.47
CA LEU A 462 0.80 -7.52 -27.43
C LEU A 462 1.55 -6.19 -27.57
N GLY A 463 0.84 -5.07 -27.41
CA GLY A 463 1.46 -3.75 -27.27
C GLY A 463 2.19 -3.60 -25.93
N CYS A 464 3.16 -2.68 -25.84
CA CYS A 464 3.84 -2.40 -24.57
C CYS A 464 2.82 -2.00 -23.49
N GLY A 465 2.92 -2.58 -22.30
CA GLY A 465 1.94 -2.38 -21.22
C GLY A 465 0.61 -3.11 -21.40
N GLY A 466 0.55 -4.07 -22.33
CA GLY A 466 -0.59 -4.97 -22.44
C GLY A 466 -0.84 -5.74 -21.16
N THR A 467 -2.10 -5.97 -20.85
CA THR A 467 -2.56 -6.79 -19.73
C THR A 467 -2.28 -8.26 -19.99
N TYR A 468 -1.73 -8.95 -19.00
CA TYR A 468 -1.51 -10.39 -19.11
C TYR A 468 -2.81 -11.18 -18.92
N PRO A 469 -2.96 -12.35 -19.54
CA PRO A 469 -4.11 -13.22 -19.26
C PRO A 469 -4.05 -13.87 -17.88
N ASN A 470 -5.19 -14.32 -17.38
CA ASN A 470 -5.29 -15.20 -16.22
C ASN A 470 -4.77 -16.60 -16.55
N ASP A 471 -4.48 -17.37 -15.52
CA ASP A 471 -4.05 -18.76 -15.58
C ASP A 471 -2.79 -18.95 -16.45
N ILE A 472 -1.88 -17.99 -16.46
CA ILE A 472 -0.63 -18.09 -17.22
C ILE A 472 0.45 -18.73 -16.37
N VAL A 473 1.14 -19.69 -16.97
CA VAL A 473 2.46 -20.13 -16.54
C VAL A 473 3.40 -19.88 -17.70
N SER A 474 4.39 -19.02 -17.51
CA SER A 474 5.41 -18.74 -18.52
C SER A 474 6.78 -18.73 -17.86
N VAL A 475 7.65 -19.63 -18.29
CA VAL A 475 8.96 -19.88 -17.68
C VAL A 475 10.05 -19.88 -18.74
N MET A 476 11.17 -19.22 -18.46
CA MET A 476 12.39 -19.35 -19.25
C MET A 476 13.50 -20.02 -18.44
N ILE A 477 14.20 -20.96 -19.07
CA ILE A 477 15.13 -21.88 -18.40
C ILE A 477 16.50 -21.78 -19.07
N SER A 478 17.54 -21.60 -18.27
CA SER A 478 18.90 -21.43 -18.75
C SER A 478 19.46 -22.74 -19.36
N PRO A 479 20.53 -22.69 -20.17
CA PRO A 479 21.39 -23.85 -20.34
C PRO A 479 22.05 -24.25 -19.01
N SER A 480 22.57 -25.49 -18.94
CA SER A 480 23.28 -25.99 -17.75
C SER A 480 24.63 -25.30 -17.59
N PHE A 481 25.03 -25.02 -16.34
CA PHE A 481 26.35 -24.54 -15.98
C PHE A 481 26.92 -25.29 -14.78
N SER A 482 28.23 -25.14 -14.52
CA SER A 482 28.95 -25.86 -13.47
C SER A 482 29.39 -24.96 -12.32
N LEU A 483 28.98 -25.31 -11.11
CA LEU A 483 29.41 -24.69 -9.86
C LEU A 483 30.56 -25.47 -9.18
N VAL A 484 31.20 -26.40 -9.90
CA VAL A 484 32.42 -27.06 -9.42
C VAL A 484 33.53 -26.02 -9.18
N GLY A 485 34.14 -26.11 -8.01
CA GLY A 485 35.21 -25.20 -7.56
C GLY A 485 34.72 -23.82 -7.12
N ALA A 486 33.39 -23.60 -7.02
CA ALA A 486 32.84 -22.36 -6.51
C ALA A 486 33.04 -22.24 -5.00
N THR A 487 33.53 -21.10 -4.54
CA THR A 487 33.49 -20.68 -3.13
C THR A 487 32.22 -19.88 -2.83
N ASP A 488 31.59 -19.32 -3.85
CA ASP A 488 30.31 -18.60 -3.78
C ASP A 488 29.63 -18.62 -5.17
N ALA A 489 28.30 -18.48 -5.24
CA ALA A 489 27.55 -18.52 -6.50
C ALA A 489 26.18 -17.85 -6.38
N GLU A 490 25.79 -17.10 -7.40
CA GLU A 490 24.50 -16.39 -7.42
C GLU A 490 24.00 -16.13 -8.85
N MET A 491 22.69 -15.90 -8.97
CA MET A 491 22.06 -15.25 -10.12
C MET A 491 21.56 -13.87 -9.70
N ILE A 492 21.87 -12.84 -10.48
CA ILE A 492 21.38 -11.47 -10.30
C ILE A 492 20.66 -11.03 -11.56
N MET A 493 19.57 -10.28 -11.42
CA MET A 493 18.89 -9.65 -12.55
C MET A 493 18.24 -8.33 -12.15
N LYS A 494 17.93 -7.49 -13.13
CA LYS A 494 17.00 -6.38 -12.96
C LYS A 494 15.58 -6.87 -13.22
N GLY A 495 14.63 -6.50 -12.36
CA GLY A 495 13.21 -6.80 -12.51
C GLY A 495 12.35 -5.54 -12.39
N TRP A 496 11.32 -5.44 -13.22
CA TRP A 496 10.24 -4.46 -13.11
C TRP A 496 8.93 -5.22 -13.15
N VAL A 497 8.11 -5.09 -12.12
CA VAL A 497 7.00 -6.00 -11.84
C VAL A 497 5.73 -5.20 -11.59
N SER A 498 4.64 -5.58 -12.26
CA SER A 498 3.30 -5.07 -11.99
C SER A 498 2.33 -6.25 -11.96
N LEU A 499 1.84 -6.62 -10.78
CA LEU A 499 1.15 -7.88 -10.52
C LEU A 499 -0.04 -7.66 -9.58
N GLU A 500 -1.00 -8.59 -9.59
CA GLU A 500 -1.96 -8.68 -8.49
C GLU A 500 -1.23 -9.12 -7.21
N ASP A 501 -1.14 -8.19 -6.26
CA ASP A 501 -0.42 -8.34 -4.99
C ASP A 501 -0.92 -9.56 -4.19
N GLY A 502 -0.03 -10.51 -3.93
CA GLY A 502 -0.29 -11.75 -3.20
C GLY A 502 -0.92 -12.90 -3.99
N TRP A 503 -1.21 -12.73 -5.29
CA TRP A 503 -1.88 -13.73 -6.12
C TRP A 503 -1.07 -14.12 -7.37
N ASP A 504 -0.53 -13.13 -8.07
CA ASP A 504 0.31 -13.36 -9.24
C ASP A 504 1.79 -13.31 -8.85
N GLU A 505 2.61 -14.19 -9.41
CA GLU A 505 3.95 -14.43 -8.90
C GLU A 505 5.03 -14.27 -9.99
N PHE A 506 6.06 -13.49 -9.66
CA PHE A 506 7.35 -13.47 -10.34
C PHE A 506 8.34 -14.33 -9.55
N CYS A 507 8.82 -15.42 -10.15
CA CYS A 507 9.65 -16.39 -9.44
C CYS A 507 10.99 -16.66 -10.12
N PHE A 508 11.98 -17.03 -9.31
CA PHE A 508 13.31 -17.39 -9.77
C PHE A 508 13.80 -18.65 -9.03
N TYR A 509 14.25 -19.63 -9.81
CA TYR A 509 14.50 -20.98 -9.34
C TYR A 509 15.86 -21.51 -9.76
N ALA A 510 16.33 -22.55 -9.07
CA ALA A 510 17.43 -23.40 -9.51
C ALA A 510 17.04 -24.88 -9.55
N SER A 511 17.78 -25.67 -10.33
CA SER A 511 17.60 -27.11 -10.46
C SER A 511 18.93 -27.83 -10.64
N ILE A 512 19.00 -29.08 -10.16
CA ILE A 512 20.13 -30.01 -10.37
C ILE A 512 19.77 -31.18 -11.31
N ASN A 513 18.52 -31.24 -11.78
CA ASN A 513 18.03 -32.32 -12.64
C ASN A 513 17.26 -31.82 -13.88
N ASN A 514 17.10 -30.50 -14.03
CA ASN A 514 16.37 -29.84 -15.12
C ASN A 514 14.88 -30.21 -15.22
N ASN A 515 14.31 -30.77 -14.15
CA ASN A 515 12.91 -31.20 -14.08
C ASN A 515 12.17 -30.55 -12.91
N ASN A 516 12.80 -30.59 -11.72
CA ASN A 516 12.30 -29.98 -10.51
C ASN A 516 13.11 -28.74 -10.21
N PHE A 517 12.41 -27.61 -10.08
CA PHE A 517 12.99 -26.30 -9.83
C PHE A 517 12.51 -25.81 -8.47
N TYR A 518 13.43 -25.24 -7.69
CA TYR A 518 13.18 -24.75 -6.35
C TYR A 518 13.82 -23.37 -6.18
N GLY A 519 13.16 -22.50 -5.42
CA GLY A 519 13.58 -21.13 -5.26
C GLY A 519 12.45 -20.30 -4.68
N ASP A 520 12.34 -19.07 -5.14
CA ASP A 520 11.58 -18.04 -4.46
C ASP A 520 10.68 -17.27 -5.43
N CYS A 521 9.58 -16.76 -4.88
CA CYS A 521 8.60 -15.97 -5.58
C CYS A 521 8.39 -14.62 -4.91
N TYR A 522 8.12 -13.62 -5.75
CA TYR A 522 7.76 -12.26 -5.42
C TYR A 522 6.39 -11.96 -6.01
N SER A 523 5.50 -11.34 -5.23
CA SER A 523 4.10 -11.14 -5.61
C SER A 523 3.64 -9.76 -5.15
N ALA A 524 4.26 -8.72 -5.71
CA ALA A 524 3.96 -7.33 -5.45
C ALA A 524 4.43 -6.45 -6.62
N ASP A 525 4.01 -5.18 -6.63
CA ASP A 525 4.50 -4.18 -7.59
C ASP A 525 5.89 -3.66 -7.19
N THR A 526 6.78 -3.45 -8.16
CA THR A 526 8.01 -2.69 -7.94
C THR A 526 7.80 -1.20 -8.20
N VAL A 527 8.55 -0.34 -7.50
CA VAL A 527 8.48 1.12 -7.71
C VAL A 527 9.21 1.53 -9.01
N GLY A 528 10.02 0.62 -9.55
CA GLY A 528 10.79 0.79 -10.77
C GLY A 528 11.59 -0.47 -11.07
N TRP A 529 12.73 -0.31 -11.73
CA TRP A 529 13.67 -1.41 -11.95
C TRP A 529 14.48 -1.66 -10.70
N GLU A 530 14.41 -2.88 -10.19
CA GLU A 530 15.05 -3.28 -8.95
C GLU A 530 15.92 -4.52 -9.15
N ASP A 531 16.81 -4.81 -8.20
CA ASP A 531 17.68 -5.98 -8.26
C ASP A 531 16.99 -7.19 -7.62
N PHE A 532 17.06 -8.34 -8.29
CA PHE A 532 16.62 -9.63 -7.77
C PHE A 532 17.80 -10.59 -7.75
N VAL A 533 17.95 -11.32 -6.63
CA VAL A 533 19.08 -12.22 -6.38
C VAL A 533 18.56 -13.60 -5.98
N LEU A 534 19.10 -14.63 -6.62
CA LEU A 534 18.99 -16.02 -6.16
C LEU A 534 20.36 -16.47 -5.67
N ASP A 535 20.47 -16.69 -4.35
CA ASP A 535 21.67 -17.26 -3.72
C ASP A 535 21.77 -18.76 -4.03
N LEU A 536 22.71 -19.13 -4.89
CA LEU A 536 22.91 -20.52 -5.29
C LEU A 536 23.67 -21.33 -4.21
N THR A 537 24.07 -20.71 -3.10
CA THR A 537 24.62 -21.36 -1.91
C THR A 537 23.55 -21.69 -0.87
N ASN A 538 22.31 -21.21 -1.06
CA ASN A 538 21.18 -21.46 -0.17
C ASN A 538 19.85 -21.46 -0.92
N VAL A 539 19.64 -22.42 -1.82
CA VAL A 539 18.38 -22.55 -2.55
C VAL A 539 17.35 -23.29 -1.71
N TYR A 540 16.10 -22.82 -1.66
CA TYR A 540 15.02 -23.51 -0.97
C TYR A 540 14.96 -25.01 -1.35
N THR A 541 14.83 -25.89 -0.35
CA THR A 541 14.89 -27.37 -0.47
C THR A 541 16.22 -27.97 -0.94
N LEU A 542 16.92 -27.38 -1.91
CA LEU A 542 18.17 -27.93 -2.46
C LEU A 542 19.41 -27.59 -1.63
N GLY A 543 19.37 -26.50 -0.86
CA GLY A 543 20.48 -25.98 -0.07
C GLY A 543 21.63 -25.47 -0.95
N ASP A 544 22.85 -25.79 -0.57
CA ASP A 544 24.08 -25.33 -1.22
C ASP A 544 24.35 -26.09 -2.52
N LEU A 545 24.32 -25.37 -3.65
CA LEU A 545 24.57 -25.93 -4.98
C LEU A 545 26.05 -25.85 -5.40
N ARG A 546 26.94 -25.32 -4.57
CA ARG A 546 28.39 -25.32 -4.87
C ARG A 546 28.88 -26.75 -5.02
N GLY A 547 29.78 -26.96 -5.98
CA GLY A 547 30.27 -28.30 -6.32
C GLY A 547 29.39 -29.09 -7.29
N GLN A 548 28.15 -28.64 -7.57
CA GLN A 548 27.29 -29.32 -8.53
C GLN A 548 27.80 -29.13 -9.97
N PRO A 549 27.96 -30.22 -10.75
CA PRO A 549 28.51 -30.14 -12.11
C PRO A 549 27.50 -29.64 -13.14
N ASN A 550 26.20 -29.81 -12.88
CA ASN A 550 25.11 -29.38 -13.74
C ASN A 550 24.03 -28.70 -12.90
N VAL A 551 23.89 -27.39 -13.09
CA VAL A 551 22.86 -26.56 -12.48
C VAL A 551 22.14 -25.78 -13.58
N TRP A 552 20.84 -25.59 -13.43
CA TRP A 552 20.00 -24.74 -14.26
C TRP A 552 19.37 -23.67 -13.39
N VAL A 553 19.11 -22.49 -13.96
CA VAL A 553 18.23 -21.49 -13.36
C VAL A 553 17.00 -21.31 -14.23
N ALA A 554 15.89 -20.94 -13.61
CA ALA A 554 14.66 -20.60 -14.31
C ALA A 554 14.06 -19.32 -13.76
N ILE A 555 13.38 -18.56 -14.63
CA ILE A 555 12.66 -17.35 -14.28
C ILE A 555 11.23 -17.53 -14.78
N GLY A 556 10.26 -17.38 -13.89
CA GLY A 556 8.86 -17.68 -14.13
C GLY A 556 7.94 -16.51 -13.83
N PHE A 557 6.86 -16.42 -14.60
CA PHE A 557 5.73 -15.55 -14.35
C PHE A 557 4.46 -16.41 -14.31
N PHE A 558 3.70 -16.27 -13.23
CA PHE A 558 2.50 -17.02 -12.91
C PHE A 558 1.34 -16.05 -12.66
N SER A 559 0.21 -16.29 -13.30
CA SER A 559 -1.04 -15.61 -12.94
C SER A 559 -2.10 -16.58 -12.47
N ASP A 560 -2.93 -16.10 -11.56
CA ASP A 560 -4.04 -16.83 -10.97
C ASP A 560 -5.29 -16.79 -11.89
N SER A 561 -6.40 -17.39 -11.46
CA SER A 561 -7.62 -17.53 -12.27
C SER A 561 -8.45 -16.25 -12.43
N SER A 562 -8.12 -15.17 -11.75
CA SER A 562 -8.91 -13.95 -11.64
C SER A 562 -8.04 -12.70 -11.63
N PHE A 563 -8.60 -11.58 -12.10
CA PHE A 563 -7.89 -10.29 -12.18
C PHE A 563 -6.56 -10.35 -12.96
N ASN A 564 -6.16 -9.22 -13.51
CA ASN A 564 -4.89 -9.12 -14.21
C ASN A 564 -4.50 -7.66 -14.32
N GLU A 565 -3.22 -7.40 -14.17
CA GLU A 565 -2.67 -6.06 -14.31
C GLU A 565 -2.08 -5.83 -15.71
N PRO A 566 -2.05 -4.58 -16.18
CA PRO A 566 -1.17 -4.20 -17.27
C PRO A 566 0.28 -4.62 -16.97
N HIS A 567 1.09 -4.83 -18.00
CA HIS A 567 2.50 -5.18 -17.88
C HIS A 567 2.79 -6.60 -17.39
N GLY A 568 2.57 -6.97 -16.14
CA GLY A 568 3.17 -8.19 -15.59
C GLY A 568 4.66 -8.01 -15.32
N VAL A 569 5.48 -8.98 -15.73
CA VAL A 569 6.90 -9.05 -15.35
C VAL A 569 7.85 -8.70 -16.50
N TYR A 570 8.75 -7.73 -16.27
CA TYR A 570 9.91 -7.48 -17.12
C TYR A 570 11.22 -7.78 -16.39
N VAL A 571 12.20 -8.32 -17.11
CA VAL A 571 13.56 -8.55 -16.60
C VAL A 571 14.63 -8.09 -17.58
N ASP A 572 15.79 -7.71 -17.05
CA ASP A 572 16.93 -7.29 -17.85
C ASP A 572 18.26 -7.59 -17.12
N ASN A 573 19.38 -7.56 -17.84
CA ASN A 573 20.73 -7.72 -17.30
C ASN A 573 20.89 -8.93 -16.34
N ILE A 574 20.40 -10.10 -16.75
CA ILE A 574 20.54 -11.36 -16.00
C ILE A 574 22.02 -11.80 -16.03
N VAL A 575 22.59 -12.11 -14.87
CA VAL A 575 23.95 -12.60 -14.70
C VAL A 575 23.97 -13.75 -13.71
N VAL A 576 24.39 -14.93 -14.16
CA VAL A 576 24.78 -16.05 -13.28
C VAL A 576 26.29 -16.02 -13.16
N ARG A 577 26.82 -16.08 -11.93
CA ARG A 577 28.25 -16.02 -11.68
C ARG A 577 28.68 -16.90 -10.51
N LYS A 578 29.96 -17.30 -10.52
CA LYS A 578 30.60 -17.99 -9.40
C LYS A 578 31.89 -17.32 -8.99
N CYS A 579 32.21 -17.39 -7.71
CA CYS A 579 33.50 -17.01 -7.16
C CYS A 579 34.39 -18.26 -7.01
N THR A 580 35.70 -18.15 -7.29
CA THR A 580 36.65 -19.29 -7.18
C THR A 580 37.87 -19.00 -6.29
N GLY A 581 37.94 -17.84 -5.62
CA GLY A 581 38.98 -17.51 -4.64
C GLY A 581 38.92 -16.09 -4.08
N GLY A 582 39.25 -15.93 -2.79
CA GLY A 582 39.21 -14.65 -2.05
C GLY A 582 37.90 -14.41 -1.29
N THR A 583 37.83 -13.32 -0.50
CA THR A 583 36.55 -12.83 0.05
C THR A 583 35.76 -12.18 -1.09
N CYS A 584 34.81 -12.93 -1.64
CA CYS A 584 33.83 -12.43 -2.59
C CYS A 584 32.66 -11.86 -1.79
N THR A 585 32.51 -10.55 -1.81
CA THR A 585 31.28 -9.90 -1.36
C THR A 585 30.32 -9.93 -2.54
N SER A 586 29.06 -10.35 -2.33
CA SER A 586 28.02 -10.15 -3.33
C SER A 586 27.97 -8.65 -3.70
N LEU A 587 27.63 -8.35 -4.95
CA LEU A 587 27.48 -6.95 -5.38
C LEU A 587 26.23 -6.30 -4.79
N VAL A 588 25.32 -7.10 -4.24
CA VAL A 588 24.02 -6.65 -3.79
C VAL A 588 23.78 -7.25 -2.41
N ASP A 589 23.98 -6.42 -1.39
CA ASP A 589 23.54 -6.69 -0.03
C ASP A 589 22.04 -6.34 0.01
N LEU A 590 21.21 -7.21 -0.58
CA LEU A 590 19.77 -6.96 -0.68
C LEU A 590 19.04 -7.56 0.52
N PRO A 591 17.98 -6.88 1.00
CA PRO A 591 17.01 -7.51 1.87
C PRO A 591 16.43 -8.78 1.22
N ASP A 592 16.10 -9.82 1.99
CA ASP A 592 15.34 -10.97 1.47
C ASP A 592 13.98 -10.48 0.94
N ARG A 593 13.83 -10.42 -0.39
CA ARG A 593 12.61 -9.99 -1.12
C ARG A 593 11.64 -11.16 -1.34
N VAL A 594 11.85 -12.27 -0.65
CA VAL A 594 11.10 -13.51 -0.84
C VAL A 594 9.76 -13.38 -0.14
N VAL A 595 8.68 -13.33 -0.92
CA VAL A 595 7.31 -13.42 -0.39
C VAL A 595 6.99 -14.87 -0.06
N LYS A 596 7.54 -15.81 -0.83
CA LYS A 596 7.24 -17.23 -0.71
C LYS A 596 8.33 -18.12 -1.29
N HIS A 597 8.64 -19.19 -0.57
CA HIS A 597 9.41 -20.31 -1.12
C HIS A 597 8.54 -21.21 -1.99
N ALA A 598 9.03 -21.56 -3.18
CA ALA A 598 8.25 -22.27 -4.18
C ALA A 598 9.01 -23.42 -4.83
N GLN A 599 8.25 -24.40 -5.33
CA GLN A 599 8.72 -25.49 -6.17
C GLN A 599 7.83 -25.54 -7.40
N ILE A 600 8.45 -25.75 -8.56
CA ILE A 600 7.75 -26.11 -9.79
C ILE A 600 8.34 -27.38 -10.39
N GLU A 601 7.44 -28.31 -10.75
CA GLU A 601 7.77 -29.44 -11.61
C GLU A 601 7.31 -29.10 -13.02
N LEU A 602 8.25 -29.05 -13.95
CA LEU A 602 7.94 -28.74 -15.34
C LEU A 602 7.56 -30.04 -16.06
N ALA A 603 6.33 -30.09 -16.56
CA ALA A 603 5.79 -31.23 -17.28
C ALA A 603 6.36 -31.25 -18.71
N ARG A 604 7.54 -31.84 -18.88
CA ARG A 604 8.15 -32.03 -20.20
C ARG A 604 7.80 -33.36 -20.84
#